data_AF-S3YAV4-F1
#
_entry.id   AF-S3YAV4-F1
#
_cell.length_a   1.000
_cell.length_b   1.000
_cell.length_c   1.000
_cell.angle_alpha   90.00
_cell.angle_beta   90.00
_cell.angle_gamma   90.00
#
_symmetry.space_group_name_H-M   'P 1'
#
loop_
_entity.id
_entity.type
_entity.pdbx_description
1 polymer ?
#
loop_
_entity_poly.entity_id
_entity_poly.type
_entity_poly.pdbx_seq_one_letter_code
_entity_poly.pdbx_strand_id
1 'polypeptide(L)'
;MIAESSDRTVAIEVTDGRVIDVEIDRVTYNLPDDKLCDVIAEVMQALIDDILRPRHDMDTMIADYQQATAEAMERLGAMFADRDRTLSRMREITDEFVAHSRRIDDRTNNR
;
A
#
# COMPACT_ATOMS: atom_id res chain seq x y z
N MET A 1 1.45 21.30 17.11
CA MET A 1 0.26 20.44 17.30
C MET A 1 -0.23 20.68 18.71
N ILE A 2 -1.52 20.84 18.92
CA ILE A 2 -2.10 21.02 20.26
C ILE A 2 -3.06 19.87 20.50
N ALA A 3 -2.88 19.15 21.60
CA ALA A 3 -3.85 18.17 22.08
C ALA A 3 -4.47 18.69 23.37
N GLU A 4 -5.79 18.53 23.48
CA GLU A 4 -6.59 19.04 24.59
C GLU A 4 -7.38 17.87 25.17
N SER A 5 -7.52 17.82 26.49
CA SER A 5 -8.35 16.81 27.14
C SER A 5 -9.82 17.01 26.80
N SER A 6 -10.61 15.94 26.85
CA SER A 6 -12.05 16.04 26.56
C SER A 6 -12.80 17.03 27.46
N ASP A 7 -12.32 17.22 28.70
CA ASP A 7 -12.87 18.17 29.67
C ASP A 7 -12.24 19.57 29.58
N ARG A 8 -11.31 19.79 28.65
CA ARG A 8 -10.61 21.06 28.37
C ARG A 8 -9.75 21.58 29.51
N THR A 9 -9.45 20.69 30.46
CA THR A 9 -8.73 21.07 31.66
C THR A 9 -7.21 20.99 31.48
N VAL A 10 -6.73 20.19 30.53
CA VAL A 10 -5.32 20.08 30.16
C VAL A 10 -5.17 20.28 28.65
N ALA A 11 -4.24 21.14 28.25
CA ALA A 11 -3.79 21.28 26.88
C ALA A 11 -2.28 21.14 26.81
N ILE A 12 -1.78 20.40 25.83
CA ILE A 12 -0.35 20.20 25.61
C ILE A 12 -0.01 20.61 24.18
N GLU A 13 0.93 21.53 24.04
CA GLU A 13 1.48 21.93 22.75
C GLU A 13 2.78 21.18 22.47
N VAL A 14 2.84 20.55 21.29
CA VAL A 14 3.99 19.78 20.81
C VAL A 14 4.47 20.35 19.47
N THR A 15 5.77 20.61 19.38
CA THR A 15 6.49 21.00 18.16
C THR A 15 7.70 20.11 17.97
N ASP A 16 7.88 19.56 16.76
CA ASP A 16 8.99 18.65 16.41
C ASP A 16 9.18 17.48 17.39
N GLY A 17 8.07 16.90 17.86
CA GLY A 17 8.09 15.79 18.82
C GLY A 17 8.53 16.19 20.23
N ARG A 18 8.60 17.50 20.53
CA ARG A 18 8.90 18.03 21.86
C ARG A 18 7.70 18.78 22.41
N VAL A 19 7.38 18.55 23.68
CA VAL A 19 6.44 19.38 24.42
C VAL A 19 7.06 20.76 24.59
N ILE A 20 6.38 21.79 24.09
CA ILE A 20 6.81 23.18 24.18
C ILE A 20 5.97 23.99 25.17
N ASP A 21 4.73 23.57 25.42
CA ASP A 21 3.88 24.17 26.44
C ASP A 21 2.90 23.14 27.05
N VAL A 22 2.52 23.37 28.32
CA VAL A 22 1.52 22.60 29.05
C VAL A 22 0.65 23.57 29.83
N GLU A 23 -0.60 23.71 29.39
CA GLU A 23 -1.61 24.51 30.06
C GLU A 23 -2.52 23.61 30.90
N ILE A 24 -2.72 23.98 32.17
CA ILE A 24 -3.62 23.28 33.08
C ILE A 24 -4.53 24.34 33.69
N ASP A 25 -5.82 24.31 33.37
CA ASP A 25 -6.80 25.26 33.91
C ASP A 25 -7.10 24.95 35.38
N ARG A 26 -6.32 25.57 36.26
CA ARG A 26 -6.44 25.40 37.71
C ARG A 26 -7.74 25.94 38.31
N VAL A 27 -8.51 26.78 37.60
CA VAL A 27 -9.77 27.35 38.13
C VAL A 27 -10.90 26.33 38.08
N THR A 28 -10.85 25.42 37.11
CA THR A 28 -11.77 24.27 36.99
C THR A 28 -11.31 23.07 37.84
N TYR A 29 -10.00 23.01 38.17
CA TYR A 29 -9.36 21.94 38.95
C TYR A 29 -9.48 22.12 40.47
N ASN A 30 -10.57 21.61 41.04
CA ASN A 30 -10.52 20.99 42.37
C ASN A 30 -10.51 19.46 42.23
N LEU A 31 -9.74 18.94 41.24
CA LEU A 31 -9.66 17.51 40.97
C LEU A 31 -8.51 16.90 41.80
N PRO A 32 -8.73 15.74 42.44
CA PRO A 32 -7.68 15.00 43.14
C PRO A 32 -6.59 14.53 42.18
N ASP A 33 -5.34 14.43 42.66
CA ASP A 33 -4.14 14.12 41.88
C ASP A 33 -4.31 12.91 40.94
N ASP A 34 -5.00 11.86 41.38
CA ASP A 34 -5.26 10.66 40.59
C ASP A 34 -6.02 10.97 39.29
N LYS A 35 -6.98 11.91 39.33
CA LYS A 35 -7.75 12.32 38.15
C LYS A 35 -6.94 13.20 37.21
N LEU A 36 -6.04 14.03 37.73
CA LEU A 36 -5.14 14.82 36.90
C LEU A 36 -4.21 13.90 36.08
N CYS A 37 -3.71 12.82 36.69
CA CYS A 37 -2.90 11.83 35.98
C CYS A 37 -3.68 11.14 34.85
N ASP A 38 -4.94 10.76 35.08
CA ASP A 38 -5.79 10.15 34.06
C ASP A 38 -6.02 11.10 32.87
N VAL A 39 -6.32 12.37 33.15
CA VAL A 39 -6.55 13.39 32.12
C VAL A 39 -5.27 13.66 31.32
N ILE A 40 -4.11 13.75 31.97
CA ILE A 40 -2.83 13.90 31.27
C ILE A 40 -2.54 12.67 30.40
N ALA A 41 -2.84 11.46 30.88
CA ALA A 41 -2.65 10.23 30.12
C ALA A 41 -3.53 10.20 28.86
N GLU A 42 -4.77 10.68 28.95
CA GLU A 42 -5.67 10.84 27.80
C GLU A 42 -5.06 11.75 26.73
N VAL A 43 -4.59 12.93 27.12
CA VAL A 43 -3.97 13.90 26.18
C VAL A 43 -2.70 13.34 25.55
N MET A 44 -1.87 12.66 26.35
CA MET A 44 -0.65 12.03 25.85
C MET A 44 -0.94 10.88 24.88
N GLN A 45 -1.98 10.09 25.11
CA GLN A 45 -2.38 9.03 24.18
C GLN A 45 -2.83 9.62 22.84
N ALA A 46 -3.65 10.67 22.86
CA ALA A 46 -4.06 11.37 21.64
C ALA A 46 -2.87 11.92 20.85
N LEU A 47 -1.87 12.48 21.53
CA LEU A 47 -0.62 12.94 20.90
C LEU A 47 0.18 11.80 20.26
N ILE A 48 0.29 10.66 20.94
CA ILE A 48 0.98 9.48 20.42
C ILE A 48 0.27 8.97 19.17
N ASP A 49 -1.05 8.87 19.20
CA ASP A 49 -1.85 8.38 18.08
C ASP A 49 -1.68 9.30 16.85
N ASP A 50 -1.73 10.62 17.03
CA ASP A 50 -1.54 11.58 15.94
C ASP A 50 -0.11 11.55 15.37
N ILE A 51 0.91 11.34 16.22
CA ILE A 51 2.31 11.21 15.77
C ILE A 51 2.53 9.90 15.00
N LEU A 52 1.87 8.81 15.41
CA LEU A 52 2.03 7.49 14.80
C LEU A 52 1.13 7.27 13.58
N ARG A 53 0.03 8.00 13.46
CA ARG A 53 -0.91 7.90 12.34
C ARG A 53 -0.23 8.00 10.95
N PRO A 54 0.68 8.96 10.67
CA PRO A 54 1.40 9.00 9.41
C PRO A 54 2.24 7.75 9.11
N ARG A 55 2.73 7.04 10.14
CA ARG A 55 3.44 5.77 9.95
C ARG A 55 2.48 4.66 9.54
N HIS A 56 1.31 4.57 10.18
CA HIS A 56 0.27 3.61 9.79
C HIS A 56 -0.23 3.85 8.34
N ASP A 57 -0.40 5.12 7.96
CA ASP A 57 -0.76 5.50 6.60
C ASP A 57 0.35 5.09 5.59
N MET A 58 1.62 5.26 5.97
CA MET A 58 2.76 4.86 5.15
C MET A 58 2.85 3.33 4.97
N ASP A 59 2.68 2.56 6.04
CA ASP A 59 2.68 1.09 5.98
C ASP A 59 1.55 0.58 5.09
N THR A 60 0.36 1.19 5.19
CA THR A 60 -0.79 0.89 4.32
C THR A 60 -0.47 1.19 2.86
N MET A 61 0.09 2.37 2.57
CA MET A 61 0.49 2.75 1.22
C MET A 61 1.56 1.81 0.63
N ILE A 62 2.51 1.34 1.44
CA ILE A 62 3.52 0.36 1.02
C ILE A 62 2.86 -0.98 0.67
N ALA A 63 1.92 -1.45 1.50
CA ALA A 63 1.18 -2.69 1.24
C ALA A 63 0.40 -2.61 -0.08
N ASP A 64 -0.32 -1.51 -0.32
CA ASP A 64 -1.05 -1.29 -1.57
C ASP A 64 -0.12 -1.28 -2.79
N TYR A 65 1.05 -0.63 -2.68
CA TYR A 65 2.04 -0.61 -3.75
C TYR A 65 2.61 -2.00 -4.06
N GLN A 66 2.90 -2.79 -3.03
CA GLN A 66 3.37 -4.17 -3.18
C GLN A 66 2.31 -5.05 -3.85
N GLN A 67 1.05 -4.91 -3.46
CA GLN A 67 -0.07 -5.63 -4.08
C GLN A 67 -0.21 -5.24 -5.56
N ALA A 68 -0.26 -3.96 -5.87
CA ALA A 68 -0.36 -3.48 -7.25
C ALA A 68 0.81 -3.97 -8.13
N THR A 69 2.02 -4.01 -7.56
CA THR A 69 3.20 -4.52 -8.25
C THR A 69 3.09 -6.02 -8.53
N ALA A 70 2.61 -6.81 -7.58
CA ALA A 70 2.39 -8.25 -7.76
C ALA A 70 1.35 -8.53 -8.85
N GLU A 71 0.22 -7.82 -8.84
CA GLU A 71 -0.82 -7.93 -9.87
C GLU A 71 -0.29 -7.54 -11.27
N ALA A 72 0.54 -6.50 -11.35
CA ALA A 72 1.16 -6.08 -12.61
C ALA A 72 2.12 -7.15 -13.14
N MET A 73 2.94 -7.76 -12.28
CA MET A 73 3.86 -8.84 -12.67
C MET A 73 3.10 -10.10 -13.13
N GLU A 74 2.02 -10.47 -12.45
CA GLU A 74 1.18 -11.60 -12.85
C GLU A 74 0.60 -11.39 -14.26
N ARG A 75 0.04 -10.20 -14.52
CA ARG A 75 -0.50 -9.83 -15.84
C ARG A 75 0.57 -9.85 -16.92
N LEU A 76 1.77 -9.33 -16.63
CA LEU A 76 2.91 -9.39 -17.56
C LEU A 76 3.30 -10.84 -17.87
N GLY A 77 3.38 -11.70 -16.86
CA GLY A 77 3.66 -13.13 -17.03
C GLY A 77 2.62 -13.82 -17.91
N ALA A 78 1.32 -13.55 -17.68
CA ALA A 78 0.23 -14.08 -18.50
C ALA A 78 0.32 -13.62 -19.97
N MET A 79 0.65 -12.34 -20.22
CA MET A 79 0.84 -11.83 -21.59
C MET A 79 2.02 -12.49 -22.31
N PHE A 80 3.15 -12.71 -21.62
CA PHE A 80 4.28 -13.41 -22.21
C PHE A 80 3.93 -14.86 -22.56
N ALA A 81 3.23 -15.56 -21.66
CA ALA A 81 2.78 -16.93 -21.92
C ALA A 81 1.82 -17.01 -23.12
N ASP A 82 0.91 -16.06 -23.27
CA ASP A 82 -0.01 -15.99 -24.41
C ASP A 82 0.72 -15.67 -25.73
N ARG A 83 1.71 -14.77 -25.68
CA ARG A 83 2.58 -14.46 -26.82
C ARG A 83 3.34 -15.69 -27.29
N ASP A 84 3.97 -16.43 -26.38
CA ASP A 84 4.74 -17.62 -26.72
C ASP A 84 3.85 -18.72 -27.32
N ARG A 85 2.62 -18.86 -26.80
CA ARG A 85 1.61 -19.76 -27.37
C ARG A 85 1.23 -19.37 -28.79
N THR A 86 1.01 -18.07 -29.02
CA THR A 86 0.66 -17.54 -30.34
C THR A 86 1.78 -17.76 -31.35
N LEU A 87 3.03 -17.47 -30.97
CA LEU A 87 4.21 -17.69 -31.81
C LEU A 87 4.41 -19.18 -32.15
N SER A 88 4.20 -20.06 -31.17
CA SER A 88 4.29 -21.50 -31.38
C SER A 88 3.27 -21.99 -32.41
N ARG A 89 2.01 -21.51 -32.30
CA ARG A 89 0.95 -21.85 -33.26
C ARG A 89 1.24 -21.33 -34.67
N MET A 90 1.80 -20.13 -34.80
CA MET A 90 2.19 -19.59 -36.11
C MET A 90 3.30 -20.42 -36.76
N ARG A 91 4.25 -20.93 -35.96
CA ARG A 91 5.31 -21.81 -36.46
C ARG A 91 4.74 -23.14 -36.95
N GLU A 92 3.86 -23.76 -36.18
CA GLU A 92 3.17 -25.00 -36.60
C GLU A 92 2.42 -24.81 -37.93
N ILE A 93 1.63 -23.75 -38.06
CA ILE A 93 0.90 -23.42 -39.30
C ILE A 93 1.88 -23.23 -40.48
N THR A 94 2.99 -22.54 -40.26
CA THR A 94 4.01 -22.29 -41.30
C THR A 94 4.67 -23.60 -41.73
N ASP A 95 5.05 -24.45 -40.77
CA ASP A 95 5.67 -25.75 -41.04
C ASP A 95 4.71 -26.69 -41.79
N GLU A 96 3.42 -26.69 -41.42
CA GLU A 96 2.36 -27.42 -42.12
C GLU A 96 2.19 -26.94 -43.56
N PHE A 97 2.18 -25.61 -43.77
CA PHE A 97 2.06 -25.02 -45.11
C PHE A 97 3.24 -25.41 -46.01
N VAL A 98 4.46 -25.32 -45.50
CA VAL A 98 5.68 -25.72 -46.23
C VAL A 98 5.65 -27.21 -46.56
N ALA A 99 5.27 -28.06 -45.60
CA ALA A 99 5.14 -29.49 -45.84
C ALA A 99 4.06 -29.81 -46.89
N HIS A 100 2.95 -29.08 -46.87
CA HIS A 100 1.89 -29.23 -47.86
C HIS A 100 2.35 -28.83 -49.27
N SER A 101 3.04 -27.70 -49.42
CA SER A 101 3.61 -27.24 -50.69
C SER A 101 4.59 -28.26 -51.27
N ARG A 102 5.54 -28.77 -50.46
CA ARG A 102 6.49 -29.79 -50.90
C ARG A 102 5.80 -31.06 -51.40
N ARG A 103 4.76 -31.53 -50.70
CA ARG A 103 3.97 -32.69 -51.14
C ARG A 103 3.23 -32.44 -52.45
N ILE A 104 2.85 -31.20 -52.77
CA ILE A 104 2.26 -30.86 -54.07
C ILE A 104 3.35 -30.90 -55.13
N ASP A 105 4.47 -30.22 -54.90
CA ASP A 105 5.59 -30.14 -55.83
C ASP A 105 6.11 -31.54 -56.21
N ASP A 106 6.28 -32.43 -55.23
CA ASP A 106 6.69 -33.82 -55.43
C ASP A 106 5.68 -34.64 -56.26
N ARG A 107 4.38 -34.32 -56.15
CA ARG A 107 3.31 -34.98 -56.94
C ARG A 107 3.23 -34.44 -58.37
N THR A 108 3.54 -33.16 -58.58
CA THR A 108 3.62 -32.56 -59.91
C THR A 108 4.90 -32.90 -60.67
N ASN A 109 6.03 -33.11 -59.98
CA ASN A 109 7.31 -33.48 -60.62
C ASN A 109 7.46 -34.98 -60.94
N ASN A 110 6.67 -35.86 -60.31
CA ASN A 110 6.68 -37.31 -60.58
C ASN A 110 5.60 -37.76 -61.59
N ARG A 111 5.12 -36.83 -62.44
CA ARG A 111 4.08 -37.09 -63.45
C ARG A 111 4.55 -36.65 -64.83
#